data_AF-A0A357FZ38-F1
#
_entry.id   AF-A0A357FZ38-F1
#
_cell.length_a   1.000
_cell.length_b   1.000
_cell.length_c   1.000
_cell.angle_alpha   90.00
_cell.angle_beta   90.00
_cell.angle_gamma   90.00
#
_symmetry.space_group_name_H-M   'P 1'
#
loop_
_entity.id
_entity.type
_entity.pdbx_description
1 polymer ?
#
loop_
_entity_poly.entity_id
_entity_poly.type
_entity_poly.pdbx_seq_one_letter_code
_entity_poly.pdbx_strand_id
1 'polypeptide(L)' 'VSRESLSGSHFRAIKGAEIDLKSFQGFLNKNGYLRTETVREPGEYAMRGGIVDLFPPGYEEP' A
#
# COMPACT_ATOMS: atom_id res chain seq x y z
N VAL A 1 12.06 11.14 -13.70
CA VAL A 1 12.36 10.36 -12.48
C VAL A 1 13.54 9.44 -12.77
N SER A 2 14.64 9.52 -12.01
CA SER A 2 15.79 8.62 -12.16
C SER A 2 15.50 7.26 -11.50
N ARG A 3 16.14 6.18 -11.96
CA ARG A 3 15.97 4.83 -11.36
C ARG A 3 16.31 4.80 -9.87
N GLU A 4 17.27 5.62 -9.43
CA GLU A 4 17.61 5.79 -8.01
C GLU A 4 16.47 6.41 -7.20
N SER A 5 15.70 7.35 -7.76
CA SER A 5 14.51 7.92 -7.09
C SER A 5 13.34 6.95 -6.97
N LEU A 6 13.34 5.85 -7.74
CA LEU A 6 12.36 4.76 -7.61
C LEU A 6 12.78 3.71 -6.56
N SER A 7 14.04 3.72 -6.14
CA SER A 7 14.56 2.83 -5.10
C SER A 7 13.93 3.18 -3.75
N GLY A 8 13.15 2.25 -3.19
CA GLY A 8 12.36 2.47 -1.96
C GLY A 8 11.03 3.19 -2.15
N SER A 9 10.67 3.55 -3.38
CA SER A 9 9.36 4.13 -3.76
C SER A 9 8.37 3.08 -4.29
N HIS A 10 8.78 1.82 -4.33
CA HIS A 10 7.93 0.70 -4.73
C HIS A 10 7.96 -0.40 -3.66
N PHE A 11 6.81 -1.04 -3.46
CA PHE A 11 6.65 -2.22 -2.63
C PHE A 11 6.21 -3.38 -3.52
N ARG A 12 6.79 -4.57 -3.32
CA ARG A 12 6.47 -5.75 -4.12
C ARG A 12 5.86 -6.83 -3.23
N ALA A 13 4.59 -7.14 -3.51
CA ALA A 13 3.91 -8.31 -2.95
C ALA A 13 3.88 -9.44 -3.99
N ILE A 14 4.07 -10.69 -3.55
CA ILE A 14 4.00 -11.88 -4.40
C ILE A 14 3.13 -12.91 -3.68
N LYS A 15 2.26 -13.62 -4.42
CA LYS A 15 1.43 -14.67 -3.84
C LYS A 15 2.30 -15.73 -3.13
N GLY A 16 1.95 -16.03 -1.88
CA GLY A 16 2.64 -17.02 -1.06
C GLY A 16 3.89 -16.50 -0.34
N ALA A 17 4.31 -15.25 -0.58
CA ALA A 17 5.36 -14.62 0.21
C ALA A 17 4.80 -14.08 1.53
N GLU A 18 5.64 -14.08 2.56
CA GLU A 18 5.34 -13.41 3.83
C GLU A 18 5.59 -11.90 3.69
N ILE A 19 4.71 -11.10 4.29
CA ILE A 19 4.82 -9.65 4.33
C ILE A 19 4.97 -9.19 5.77
N ASP A 20 6.05 -8.47 6.07
CA ASP A 20 6.14 -7.73 7.33
C ASP A 20 5.15 -6.55 7.29
N LEU A 21 4.03 -6.70 8.00
CA LEU A 21 2.95 -5.71 8.02
C LEU A 21 3.42 -4.35 8.54
N LYS A 22 4.41 -4.31 9.43
CA LYS A 22 4.92 -3.05 9.98
C LYS A 22 5.68 -2.25 8.90
N SER A 23 6.58 -2.91 8.17
CA SER A 23 7.29 -2.29 7.05
C SER A 23 6.34 -1.89 5.93
N PHE A 24 5.33 -2.71 5.64
CA PHE A 24 4.32 -2.39 4.64
C PHE A 24 3.47 -1.15 5.01
N GLN A 25 3.00 -1.06 6.25
CA GLN A 25 2.31 0.15 6.74
C GLN A 25 3.22 1.39 6.68
N GLY A 26 4.50 1.24 7.04
CA GLY A 26 5.48 2.31 6.92
C GLY A 26 5.65 2.79 5.48
N PHE A 27 5.69 1.85 4.52
CA PHE A 27 5.70 2.16 3.09
C PHE A 27 4.44 2.93 2.67
N LEU A 28 3.25 2.47 3.04
CA LEU A 28 1.99 3.14 2.69
C LEU A 28 1.95 4.58 3.23
N ASN A 29 2.26 4.76 4.52
CA ASN A 29 2.29 6.07 5.15
C ASN A 29 3.31 7.01 4.50
N LYS A 30 4.52 6.51 4.17
CA LYS A 30 5.56 7.30 3.49
C LYS A 30 5.13 7.74 2.09
N ASN A 31 4.28 6.96 1.42
CA ASN A 31 3.77 7.25 0.08
C ASN A 31 2.41 7.96 0.09
N GLY A 32 1.97 8.47 1.25
CA GLY A 32 0.78 9.33 1.36
C GLY A 32 -0.55 8.59 1.39
N TYR A 33 -0.55 7.27 1.60
CA TYR A 33 -1.79 6.53 1.77
C TYR A 33 -2.46 6.87 3.11
N LEU A 34 -3.78 6.98 3.10
CA LEU A 34 -4.60 7.26 4.27
C LEU A 34 -5.16 5.96 4.85
N ARG A 35 -4.92 5.74 6.15
CA ARG A 35 -5.53 4.61 6.87
C ARG A 35 -6.99 4.95 7.22
N THR A 36 -7.92 4.12 6.80
CA THR A 36 -9.36 4.27 7.06
C THR A 36 -9.98 2.98 7.59
N GLU A 37 -11.23 3.04 8.04
CA GLU A 37 -12.02 1.84 8.41
C GLU A 37 -12.62 1.14 7.19
N THR A 38 -12.84 1.87 6.10
CA THR A 38 -13.39 1.37 4.84
C THR A 38 -12.73 2.11 3.69
N VAL A 39 -12.22 1.37 2.71
CA VAL A 39 -11.60 1.91 1.49
C VAL A 39 -12.68 2.35 0.52
N ARG A 40 -12.66 3.63 0.14
CA ARG A 40 -13.64 4.28 -0.75
C ARG A 40 -12.96 5.07 -1.87
N GLU A 41 -11.80 5.67 -1.58
CA GLU A 41 -11.11 6.56 -2.51
C GLU A 41 -9.69 6.07 -2.83
N PRO A 42 -9.16 6.36 -4.04
CA PRO A 42 -7.77 6.08 -4.36
C PRO A 42 -6.83 6.75 -3.37
N GLY A 43 -5.85 5.99 -2.89
CA GLY A 43 -4.94 6.40 -1.82
C GLY A 43 -5.38 5.96 -0.42
N GLU A 44 -6.52 5.29 -0.26
CA GLU A 44 -6.93 4.73 1.02
C GLU A 44 -6.49 3.27 1.21
N TYR A 45 -6.31 2.87 2.47
CA TYR A 45 -6.16 1.48 2.86
C TYR A 45 -6.84 1.18 4.20
N ALA A 46 -7.31 -0.06 4.36
CA ALA A 46 -7.88 -0.57 5.59
C ALA A 46 -7.16 -1.86 6.02
N MET A 47 -7.11 -2.11 7.33
CA MET A 47 -6.59 -3.36 7.89
C MET A 47 -7.64 -4.02 8.76
N ARG A 48 -7.98 -5.27 8.41
CA ARG A 48 -9.03 -6.07 9.03
C ARG A 48 -8.45 -7.42 9.47
N GLY A 49 -7.87 -7.46 10.66
CA GLY A 49 -7.13 -8.63 11.14
C GLY A 49 -5.94 -8.94 10.22
N GLY A 50 -5.97 -10.09 9.55
CA GLY A 50 -4.95 -10.51 8.59
C GLY A 50 -5.16 -10.05 7.14
N ILE A 51 -6.19 -9.24 6.87
CA ILE A 51 -6.54 -8.74 5.53
C ILE A 51 -6.16 -7.25 5.44
N VAL A 52 -5.60 -6.87 4.29
CA VAL A 52 -5.39 -5.48 3.90
C VAL A 52 -6.20 -5.23 2.64
N ASP A 53 -7.08 -4.22 2.69
CA ASP A 53 -7.69 -3.63 1.50
C ASP A 53 -6.92 -2.36 1.15
N LEU A 54 -6.64 -2.14 -0.13
CA LEU A 54 -5.81 -1.05 -0.60
C LEU A 54 -6.40 -0.56 -1.91
N PHE A 55 -6.64 0.75 -2.06
CA PHE A 55 -7.02 1.34 -3.34
C PHE A 55 -5.86 2.17 -3.88
N PRO A 56 -5.08 1.65 -4.84
CA PRO A 56 -3.93 2.38 -5.36
C PRO A 56 -4.35 3.57 -6.24
N PRO A 57 -3.65 4.72 -6.15
CA PRO A 57 -3.85 5.82 -7.08
C PRO A 57 -3.63 5.39 -8.54
N GLY A 58 -4.50 5.84 -9.44
CA GLY A 58 -4.40 5.57 -10.87
C GLY A 58 -5.07 4.28 -11.35
N TYR A 59 -5.77 3.57 -10.46
CA TYR A 59 -6.64 2.45 -10.81
C TYR A 59 -8.11 2.88 -10.73
N GLU A 60 -8.96 2.30 -11.57
CA GLU A 60 -10.40 2.62 -11.59
C GLU A 60 -11.15 1.98 -10.41
N GLU A 61 -10.65 0.85 -9.91
CA GLU A 61 -11.24 0.07 -8.84
C GLU A 61 -10.16 -0.34 -7.82
N PRO A 62 -10.53 -0.53 -6.54
CA PRO A 62 -9.63 -0.99 -5.47
C PRO A 62 -9.14 -2.43 -5.66
#